data_AF-A0A914BG67-F1
#
_entry.id   AF-A0A914BG67-F1
#
_cell.length_a   1.000
_cell.length_b   1.000
_cell.length_c   1.000
_cell.angle_alpha   90.00
_cell.angle_beta   90.00
_cell.angle_gamma   90.00
#
_symmetry.space_group_name_H-M   'P 1'
#
loop_
_entity.id
_entity.type
_entity.pdbx_description
1 polymer ?
#
loop_
_entity_poly.entity_id
_entity_poly.type
_entity_poly.pdbx_seq_one_letter_code
_entity_poly.pdbx_strand_id
1 'polypeptide(L)'
;MEYADDVDFLDKAKKPLDHLQPVAAEKLKVDNLFMNETKTEFTHVYLAEATETDLHGKDVRGNESWRKNKTLGSLLCSTSDITAHCIQGNVTFHTLRKLWSRRTKIPLKARLRLYNAYCVSIMLYNCNSWTAPKVMFDKLDACHRRHLRVITGHCWPKSLISNQALYELCNEEPLSSKVTKQRWSMLGHVLRMNPDTPAQRALDFAVTGSQAYKPRRGRH
;
A
#
# COMPACT_ATOMS: atom_id res chain seq x y z
N MET A 1 17.74 5.02 -1.25
CA MET A 1 16.64 6.01 -1.27
C MET A 1 16.80 6.83 0.00
N GLU A 2 16.53 8.12 -0.02
CA GLU A 2 16.67 8.97 1.18
C GLU A 2 15.37 9.75 1.37
N TYR A 3 14.87 9.75 2.60
CA TYR A 3 13.71 10.53 3.01
C TYR A 3 13.87 10.95 4.47
N ALA A 4 14.09 12.25 4.70
CA ALA A 4 14.43 12.77 6.04
C ALA A 4 15.62 12.00 6.67
N ASP A 5 15.42 11.32 7.79
CA ASP A 5 16.41 10.49 8.47
C ASP A 5 16.46 9.03 7.98
N ASP A 6 15.47 8.60 7.19
CA ASP A 6 15.40 7.25 6.65
C ASP A 6 16.25 7.15 5.37
N VAL A 7 17.24 6.26 5.38
CA VAL A 7 18.11 5.97 4.22
C VAL A 7 18.14 4.47 3.94
N ASP A 8 17.76 4.10 2.71
CA ASP A 8 17.77 2.72 2.23
C ASP A 8 18.95 2.47 1.29
N PHE A 9 19.71 1.40 1.57
CA PHE A 9 20.75 0.86 0.71
C PHE A 9 20.34 -0.49 0.13
N LEU A 10 20.70 -0.73 -1.13
CA LEU A 10 20.34 -1.94 -1.86
C LEU A 10 21.61 -2.53 -2.48
N ASP A 11 21.86 -3.81 -2.21
CA ASP A 11 22.93 -4.57 -2.83
C ASP A 11 22.44 -6.01 -3.10
N LYS A 12 23.05 -6.68 -4.07
CA LYS A 12 22.80 -8.09 -4.36
C LYS A 12 23.43 -9.01 -3.32
N ALA A 13 24.49 -8.56 -2.65
CA ALA A 13 25.18 -9.29 -1.60
C ALA A 13 24.98 -8.63 -0.24
N LYS A 14 24.93 -9.44 0.81
CA LYS A 14 24.82 -8.93 2.19
C LYS A 14 26.13 -8.32 2.69
N LYS A 15 27.28 -8.90 2.32
CA LYS A 15 28.60 -8.48 2.83
C LYS A 15 28.89 -6.98 2.64
N PRO A 16 28.67 -6.37 1.47
CA PRO A 16 28.86 -4.92 1.30
C PRO A 16 27.99 -4.09 2.24
N LEU A 17 26.75 -4.52 2.48
CA LEU A 17 25.82 -3.83 3.40
C LEU A 17 26.25 -3.96 4.86
N ASP A 18 26.75 -5.14 5.26
CA ASP A 18 27.31 -5.35 6.60
C ASP A 18 28.54 -4.45 6.86
N HIS A 19 29.37 -4.22 5.83
CA HIS A 19 30.51 -3.30 5.92
C HIS A 19 30.12 -1.83 5.88
N LEU A 20 28.99 -1.49 5.24
CA LEU A 20 28.53 -0.12 5.13
C LEU A 20 28.10 0.46 6.48
N GLN A 21 27.48 -0.34 7.33
CA GLN A 21 26.96 0.09 8.63
C GLN A 21 28.02 0.79 9.51
N PRO A 22 29.19 0.18 9.83
CA PRO A 22 30.20 0.84 10.65
C PRO A 22 30.83 2.06 9.96
N VAL A 23 31.02 1.99 8.64
CA VAL A 23 31.62 3.09 7.87
C VAL A 23 30.69 4.31 7.85
N ALA A 24 29.40 4.11 7.61
CA ALA A 24 28.40 5.16 7.62
C ALA A 24 28.28 5.79 9.01
N ALA A 25 28.26 4.97 10.07
CA ALA A 25 28.22 5.47 11.44
C ALA A 25 29.43 6.35 11.78
N GLU A 26 30.64 5.95 11.38
CA GLU A 26 31.85 6.75 11.61
C GLU A 26 31.80 8.10 10.85
N LYS A 27 31.38 8.07 9.59
CA LYS A 27 31.28 9.28 8.76
C LYS A 27 30.23 10.25 9.27
N LEU A 28 29.03 9.76 9.60
CA LEU A 28 27.94 10.58 10.13
C LEU A 28 28.29 11.19 11.49
N LYS A 29 29.07 10.48 12.32
CA LYS A 29 29.50 10.97 13.63
C LYS A 29 30.38 12.22 13.54
N VAL A 30 31.12 12.43 12.44
CA VAL A 30 31.91 13.65 12.20
C VAL A 30 30.99 14.87 12.16
N ASP A 31 29.80 14.72 11.59
CA ASP A 31 28.78 15.77 11.49
C ASP A 31 27.78 15.75 12.68
N ASN A 32 28.15 15.06 13.77
CA ASN A 32 27.32 14.90 14.98
C ASN A 32 25.97 14.21 14.72
N LEU A 33 25.91 13.34 13.69
CA LEU A 33 24.77 12.48 13.39
C LEU A 33 25.02 11.06 13.91
N PHE A 34 24.04 10.51 14.63
CA PHE A 34 24.14 9.19 15.24
C PHE A 34 23.14 8.23 14.62
N MET A 35 23.64 7.12 14.10
CA MET A 35 22.79 6.10 13.50
C MET A 35 22.10 5.28 14.59
N ASN A 36 20.81 5.02 14.42
CA ASN A 36 20.03 4.22 15.35
C ASN A 36 20.08 2.74 14.93
N GLU A 37 20.98 1.97 15.54
CA GLU A 37 21.15 0.54 15.25
C GLU A 37 19.87 -0.27 15.50
N THR A 38 19.10 0.06 16.55
CA THR A 38 17.85 -0.67 16.86
C THR A 38 16.74 -0.46 15.83
N LYS A 39 16.80 0.63 15.05
CA LYS A 39 15.87 0.90 13.95
C LYS A 39 16.42 0.44 12.59
N THR A 40 17.68 0.04 12.52
CA THR A 40 18.32 -0.37 11.27
C THR A 40 17.89 -1.80 10.94
N GLU A 41 17.17 -1.98 9.84
CA GLU A 41 16.62 -3.29 9.45
C GLU A 41 17.29 -3.83 8.18
N PHE A 42 17.68 -5.10 8.21
CA PHE A 42 18.16 -5.82 7.02
C PHE A 42 17.03 -6.64 6.40
N THR A 43 16.67 -6.32 5.16
CA THR A 43 15.60 -6.99 4.44
C THR A 43 16.14 -7.73 3.23
N HIS A 44 16.01 -9.06 3.21
CA HIS A 44 16.31 -9.85 2.02
C HIS A 44 15.04 -9.98 1.15
N VAL A 45 15.03 -9.30 0.01
CA VAL A 45 13.90 -9.33 -0.93
C VAL A 45 14.15 -10.40 -1.99
N TYR A 46 13.44 -11.53 -1.88
CA TYR A 46 13.51 -12.62 -2.84
C TYR A 46 12.16 -13.34 -2.95
N LEU A 47 11.95 -14.09 -4.01
CA LEU A 47 10.78 -14.96 -4.14
C LEU A 47 11.20 -16.37 -3.77
N ALA A 48 10.58 -16.91 -2.72
CA ALA A 48 10.86 -18.26 -2.26
C ALA A 48 10.37 -19.31 -3.26
N GLU A 49 11.13 -20.39 -3.37
CA GLU A 49 10.79 -21.53 -4.22
C GLU A 49 9.55 -22.27 -3.69
N ALA A 50 8.88 -23.04 -4.56
CA ALA A 50 7.66 -23.75 -4.18
C ALA A 50 7.89 -24.80 -3.07
N THR A 51 9.10 -25.31 -2.94
CA THR A 51 9.50 -26.35 -1.98
C THR A 51 10.26 -25.77 -0.78
N GLU A 52 10.43 -24.45 -0.71
CA GLU A 52 11.22 -23.82 0.34
C GLU A 52 10.43 -23.75 1.65
N THR A 53 11.02 -24.32 2.70
CA THR A 53 10.47 -24.34 4.05
C THR A 53 11.42 -23.66 5.04
N ASP A 54 10.85 -23.08 6.09
CA ASP A 54 11.60 -22.48 7.17
C ASP A 54 12.17 -23.54 8.13
N LEU A 55 12.89 -23.10 9.17
CA LEU A 55 13.46 -23.96 10.21
C LEU A 55 12.41 -24.80 10.98
N HIS A 56 11.12 -24.46 10.85
CA HIS A 56 9.99 -25.14 11.46
C HIS A 56 9.19 -25.98 10.46
N GLY A 57 9.69 -26.14 9.22
CA GLY A 57 9.04 -26.93 8.17
C GLY A 57 7.83 -26.24 7.55
N LYS A 58 7.65 -24.93 7.74
CA LYS A 58 6.53 -24.17 7.17
C LYS A 58 6.92 -23.56 5.83
N ASP A 59 5.98 -23.58 4.88
CA ASP A 59 6.16 -22.97 3.57
C ASP A 59 6.54 -21.48 3.66
N VAL A 60 7.69 -21.14 3.09
CA VAL A 60 8.19 -19.76 3.02
C VAL A 60 7.49 -18.99 1.90
N ARG A 61 7.09 -19.68 0.83
CA ARG A 61 6.42 -19.06 -0.31
C ARG A 61 5.09 -18.43 0.09
N GLY A 62 4.95 -17.13 -0.18
CA GLY A 62 3.81 -16.31 0.25
C GLY A 62 3.94 -15.77 1.68
N ASN A 63 4.92 -16.25 2.46
CA ASN A 63 5.21 -15.86 3.83
C ASN A 63 6.60 -15.24 4.00
N GLU A 64 7.28 -14.88 2.91
CA GLU A 64 8.61 -14.27 2.92
C GLU A 64 8.62 -13.03 3.85
N SER A 65 9.67 -12.89 4.66
CA SER A 65 9.74 -11.86 5.71
C SER A 65 9.53 -10.45 5.17
N TRP A 66 10.18 -10.13 4.04
CA TRP A 66 10.09 -8.83 3.37
C TRP A 66 8.65 -8.40 3.05
N ARG A 67 7.69 -9.34 2.94
CA ARG A 67 6.28 -9.01 2.68
C ARG A 67 5.60 -8.25 3.83
N LYS A 68 6.21 -8.27 5.02
CA LYS A 68 5.76 -7.55 6.21
C LYS A 68 6.65 -6.36 6.56
N ASN A 69 7.70 -6.12 5.78
CA ASN A 69 8.61 -5.02 6.02
C ASN A 69 7.97 -3.73 5.53
N LYS A 70 8.17 -2.67 6.30
CA LYS A 70 7.51 -1.39 6.12
C LYS A 70 8.54 -0.34 5.73
N THR A 71 8.23 0.42 4.68
CA THR A 71 9.05 1.52 4.20
C THR A 71 8.14 2.73 3.98
N LEU A 72 8.50 3.88 4.58
CA LEU A 72 7.76 5.15 4.44
C LEU A 72 6.24 5.06 4.67
N GLY A 73 5.82 4.22 5.62
CA GLY A 73 4.41 4.06 5.96
C GLY A 73 3.70 2.88 5.29
N SER A 74 4.26 2.26 4.26
CA SER A 74 3.63 1.20 3.46
C SER A 74 4.41 -0.12 3.55
N LEU A 75 3.71 -1.24 3.49
CA LEU A 75 4.30 -2.56 3.36
C LEU A 75 4.79 -2.81 1.93
N LEU A 76 5.96 -3.44 1.80
CA LEU A 76 6.54 -3.74 0.48
C LEU A 76 5.65 -4.67 -0.37
N CYS A 77 4.88 -5.55 0.26
CA CYS A 77 3.94 -6.43 -0.43
C CYS A 77 2.56 -5.77 -0.56
N SER A 78 2.17 -5.39 -1.76
CA SER A 78 0.90 -4.67 -2.01
C SER A 78 -0.34 -5.40 -1.49
N THR A 79 -0.36 -6.74 -1.48
CA THR A 79 -1.49 -7.51 -0.94
C THR A 79 -1.62 -7.34 0.57
N SER A 80 -0.50 -7.39 1.29
CA SER A 80 -0.42 -7.12 2.73
C SER A 80 -0.76 -5.66 3.01
N ASP A 81 -0.25 -4.75 2.18
CA ASP A 81 -0.44 -3.30 2.34
C ASP A 81 -1.90 -2.88 2.20
N ILE A 82 -2.59 -3.32 1.13
CA ILE A 82 -4.03 -3.09 0.94
C ILE A 82 -4.82 -3.59 2.15
N THR A 83 -4.45 -4.76 2.69
CA THR A 83 -5.12 -5.34 3.85
C THR A 83 -4.89 -4.49 5.10
N ALA A 84 -3.65 -4.08 5.36
CA ALA A 84 -3.29 -3.22 6.48
C ALA A 84 -4.02 -1.88 6.42
N HIS A 85 -4.05 -1.23 5.25
CA HIS A 85 -4.75 0.02 5.03
C HIS A 85 -6.28 -0.11 5.19
N CYS A 86 -6.89 -1.21 4.74
CA CYS A 86 -8.29 -1.51 5.03
C CYS A 86 -8.55 -1.63 6.54
N ILE A 87 -7.67 -2.31 7.28
CA ILE A 87 -7.79 -2.45 8.74
C ILE A 87 -7.68 -1.08 9.42
N GLN A 88 -6.67 -0.27 9.09
CA GLN A 88 -6.49 1.07 9.64
C GLN A 88 -7.69 1.98 9.31
N GLY A 89 -8.20 1.91 8.08
CA GLY A 89 -9.40 2.62 7.66
C GLY A 89 -10.64 2.18 8.45
N ASN A 90 -10.83 0.88 8.68
CA ASN A 90 -11.91 0.35 9.52
C ASN A 90 -11.79 0.84 10.98
N VAL A 91 -10.59 0.79 11.57
CA VAL A 91 -10.33 1.28 12.93
C VAL A 91 -10.72 2.75 13.04
N THR A 92 -10.23 3.59 12.11
CA THR A 92 -10.56 5.02 12.06
C THR A 92 -12.07 5.25 11.91
N PHE A 93 -12.71 4.46 11.04
CA PHE A 93 -14.15 4.52 10.86
C PHE A 93 -14.91 4.19 12.15
N HIS A 94 -14.49 3.16 12.88
CA HIS A 94 -15.11 2.79 14.16
C HIS A 94 -14.85 3.81 15.27
N THR A 95 -13.67 4.42 15.33
CA THR A 95 -13.37 5.52 16.25
C THR A 95 -14.35 6.68 16.03
N LEU A 96 -14.68 6.98 14.77
CA LEU A 96 -15.61 8.02 14.38
C LEU A 96 -17.09 7.58 14.37
N ARG A 97 -17.46 6.44 14.96
CA ARG A 97 -18.83 5.87 14.91
C ARG A 97 -19.93 6.86 15.27
N LYS A 98 -19.69 7.72 16.27
CA LYS A 98 -20.67 8.73 16.73
C LYS A 98 -21.01 9.72 15.62
N LEU A 99 -20.06 10.02 14.74
CA LEU A 99 -20.25 10.94 13.61
C LEU A 99 -21.19 10.33 12.56
N TRP A 100 -21.07 9.03 12.28
CA TRP A 100 -21.91 8.33 11.30
C TRP A 100 -23.36 8.16 11.78
N SER A 101 -23.56 7.93 13.09
CA SER A 101 -24.87 7.76 13.70
C SER A 101 -25.69 9.05 13.84
N ARG A 102 -25.05 10.23 13.85
CA ARG A 102 -25.71 11.54 14.01
C ARG A 102 -26.36 12.06 12.71
N ARG A 103 -27.21 11.25 12.08
CA ARG A 103 -27.80 11.54 10.75
C ARG A 103 -28.70 12.77 10.72
N THR A 104 -29.39 13.06 11.83
CA THR A 104 -30.28 14.21 11.97
C THR A 104 -29.54 15.53 12.14
N LYS A 105 -28.30 15.49 12.64
CA LYS A 105 -27.50 16.70 12.92
C LYS A 105 -26.46 17.00 11.85
N ILE A 106 -26.00 15.99 11.12
CA ILE A 106 -24.92 16.12 10.13
C ILE A 106 -25.42 15.62 8.78
N PRO A 107 -25.52 16.51 7.76
CA PRO A 107 -26.02 16.12 6.45
C PRO A 107 -25.12 15.06 5.81
N LEU A 108 -25.71 14.22 4.95
CA LEU A 108 -25.00 13.11 4.30
C LEU A 108 -23.72 13.58 3.58
N LYS A 109 -23.81 14.66 2.81
CA LYS A 109 -22.68 15.25 2.08
C LYS A 109 -21.50 15.60 3.01
N ALA A 110 -21.76 16.15 4.19
CA ALA A 110 -20.70 16.48 5.16
C ALA A 110 -20.07 15.23 5.77
N ARG A 111 -20.88 14.21 6.09
CA ARG A 111 -20.37 12.91 6.58
C ARG A 111 -19.51 12.21 5.53
N LEU A 112 -19.91 12.22 4.26
CA LEU A 112 -19.11 11.66 3.17
C LEU A 112 -17.80 12.41 2.96
N ARG A 113 -17.81 13.75 3.04
CA ARG A 113 -16.57 14.55 2.99
C ARG A 113 -15.59 14.18 4.11
N LEU A 114 -16.08 14.04 5.34
CA LEU A 114 -15.26 13.63 6.48
C LEU A 114 -14.77 12.20 6.34
N TYR A 115 -15.62 11.29 5.86
CA TYR A 115 -15.23 9.92 5.57
C TYR A 115 -14.10 9.84 4.53
N ASN A 116 -14.19 10.62 3.45
CA ASN A 116 -13.13 10.69 2.46
C ASN A 116 -11.82 11.23 3.05
N ALA A 117 -11.91 12.29 3.86
CA ALA A 117 -10.76 12.95 4.46
C ALA A 117 -10.03 12.09 5.49
N TYR A 118 -10.75 11.30 6.30
CA TYR A 118 -10.15 10.53 7.40
C TYR A 118 -9.98 9.05 7.09
N CYS A 119 -10.94 8.40 6.42
CA CYS A 119 -10.90 6.96 6.20
C CYS A 119 -10.37 6.62 4.81
N VAL A 120 -10.88 7.26 3.75
CA VAL A 120 -10.46 6.92 2.38
C VAL A 120 -9.03 7.37 2.11
N SER A 121 -8.59 8.50 2.67
CA SER A 121 -7.19 8.95 2.62
C SER A 121 -6.23 7.89 3.18
N ILE A 122 -6.55 7.29 4.33
CA ILE A 122 -5.77 6.19 4.92
C ILE A 122 -5.83 4.95 4.04
N MET A 123 -7.02 4.60 3.53
CA MET A 123 -7.19 3.42 2.66
C MET A 123 -6.47 3.55 1.32
N LEU A 124 -6.22 4.76 0.83
CA LEU A 124 -5.59 5.02 -0.46
C LEU A 124 -4.17 5.56 -0.33
N TYR A 125 -3.60 5.57 0.88
CA TYR A 125 -2.24 6.01 1.10
C TYR A 125 -1.28 5.16 0.24
N ASN A 126 -0.41 5.84 -0.51
CA ASN A 126 0.54 5.23 -1.46
C ASN A 126 -0.06 4.21 -2.45
N CYS A 127 -1.37 4.24 -2.72
CA CYS A 127 -1.99 3.24 -3.58
C CYS A 127 -1.51 3.26 -5.04
N ASN A 128 -0.86 4.34 -5.47
CA ASN A 128 -0.26 4.47 -6.80
C ASN A 128 0.88 3.46 -7.07
N SER A 129 1.50 2.89 -6.03
CA SER A 129 2.56 1.88 -6.15
C SER A 129 2.03 0.45 -6.06
N TRP A 130 0.73 0.25 -5.84
CA TRP A 130 0.17 -1.09 -5.65
C TRP A 130 0.16 -1.92 -6.93
N THR A 131 0.77 -3.09 -6.83
CA THR A 131 0.73 -4.16 -7.83
C THR A 131 0.14 -5.42 -7.19
N ALA A 132 -1.20 -5.50 -7.15
CA ALA A 132 -1.92 -6.61 -6.53
C ALA A 132 -2.92 -7.25 -7.50
N PRO A 133 -3.32 -8.52 -7.27
CA PRO A 133 -4.38 -9.15 -8.06
C PRO A 133 -5.74 -8.50 -7.82
N LYS A 134 -6.65 -8.63 -8.79
CA LYS A 134 -8.01 -8.03 -8.76
C LYS A 134 -8.76 -8.29 -7.45
N VAL A 135 -8.66 -9.51 -6.90
CA VAL A 135 -9.30 -9.91 -5.64
C VAL A 135 -8.98 -8.97 -4.47
N MET A 136 -7.79 -8.34 -4.45
CA MET A 136 -7.42 -7.39 -3.41
C MET A 136 -8.14 -6.05 -3.58
N PHE A 137 -8.32 -5.59 -4.82
CA PHE A 137 -9.11 -4.40 -5.11
C PHE A 137 -10.60 -4.64 -4.86
N ASP A 138 -11.11 -5.85 -5.11
CA ASP A 138 -12.47 -6.23 -4.75
C ASP A 138 -12.68 -6.18 -3.22
N LYS A 139 -11.68 -6.59 -2.42
CA LYS A 139 -11.69 -6.46 -0.95
C LYS A 139 -11.68 -5.00 -0.50
N LEU A 140 -10.87 -4.16 -1.14
CA LEU A 140 -10.85 -2.71 -0.89
C LEU A 140 -12.23 -2.09 -1.14
N ASP A 141 -12.85 -2.41 -2.27
CA ASP A 141 -14.19 -1.95 -2.63
C ASP A 141 -15.28 -2.50 -1.69
N ALA A 142 -15.13 -3.74 -1.21
CA ALA A 142 -16.02 -4.29 -0.20
C ALA A 142 -15.93 -3.55 1.15
N CYS A 143 -14.71 -3.21 1.59
CA CYS A 143 -14.48 -2.40 2.79
C CYS A 143 -15.12 -1.02 2.65
N HIS A 144 -14.89 -0.34 1.54
CA HIS A 144 -15.47 0.96 1.25
C HIS A 144 -17.01 0.94 1.22
N ARG A 145 -17.62 -0.02 0.51
CA ARG A 145 -19.08 -0.16 0.46
C ARG A 145 -19.68 -0.45 1.83
N ARG A 146 -19.00 -1.23 2.68
CA ARG A 146 -19.45 -1.48 4.06
C ARG A 146 -19.57 -0.18 4.85
N HIS A 147 -18.58 0.72 4.75
CA HIS A 147 -18.63 2.03 5.38
C HIS A 147 -19.73 2.92 4.81
N LEU A 148 -19.85 3.01 3.48
CA LEU A 148 -20.91 3.80 2.83
C LEU A 148 -22.31 3.35 3.27
N ARG A 149 -22.54 2.05 3.41
CA ARG A 149 -23.81 1.49 3.90
C ARG A 149 -24.13 1.92 5.33
N VAL A 150 -23.13 1.96 6.21
CA VAL A 150 -23.32 2.46 7.58
C VAL A 150 -23.59 3.96 7.61
N ILE A 151 -22.87 4.74 6.80
CA ILE A 151 -23.05 6.19 6.68
C ILE A 151 -24.48 6.51 6.18
N THR A 152 -24.92 5.87 5.10
CA THR A 152 -26.25 6.10 4.51
C THR A 152 -27.37 5.48 5.33
N GLY A 153 -27.08 4.42 6.09
CA GLY A 153 -28.04 3.76 6.96
C GLY A 153 -28.72 2.54 6.40
N HIS A 154 -28.16 1.99 5.34
CA HIS A 154 -28.61 0.74 4.77
C HIS A 154 -27.91 -0.42 5.47
N CYS A 155 -28.58 -1.01 6.47
CA CYS A 155 -28.14 -2.23 7.12
C CYS A 155 -29.13 -3.38 6.84
N TRP A 156 -28.58 -4.54 6.49
CA TRP A 156 -29.37 -5.77 6.45
C TRP A 156 -29.81 -6.15 7.87
N PRO A 157 -31.02 -6.70 8.08
CA PRO A 157 -32.08 -6.99 7.08
C PRO A 157 -33.00 -5.80 6.78
N LYS A 158 -32.82 -4.65 7.44
CA LYS A 158 -33.78 -3.54 7.43
C LYS A 158 -33.89 -2.81 6.10
N SER A 159 -32.82 -2.74 5.31
CA SER A 159 -32.82 -2.04 4.03
C SER A 159 -31.82 -2.65 3.06
N LEU A 160 -32.30 -2.91 1.83
CA LEU A 160 -31.53 -3.43 0.71
C LEU A 160 -31.31 -2.30 -0.30
N ILE A 161 -30.10 -2.23 -0.85
CA ILE A 161 -29.71 -1.27 -1.89
C ILE A 161 -28.56 -1.88 -2.68
N SER A 162 -28.68 -1.84 -4.01
CA SER A 162 -27.66 -2.36 -4.91
C SER A 162 -26.33 -1.62 -4.71
N ASN A 163 -25.22 -2.23 -5.13
CA ASN A 163 -23.93 -1.56 -5.06
C ASN A 163 -23.89 -0.29 -5.92
N GLN A 164 -24.54 -0.33 -7.09
CA GLN A 164 -24.61 0.79 -8.02
C GLN A 164 -25.38 1.98 -7.43
N ALA A 165 -26.59 1.73 -6.93
CA ALA A 165 -27.42 2.77 -6.31
C ALA A 165 -26.76 3.37 -5.05
N LEU A 166 -25.98 2.57 -4.30
CA LEU A 166 -25.21 3.07 -3.16
C LEU A 166 -24.16 4.10 -3.59
N TYR A 167 -23.44 3.84 -4.68
CA TYR A 167 -22.44 4.75 -5.22
C TYR A 167 -23.08 6.03 -5.75
N GLU A 168 -24.18 5.92 -6.50
CA GLU A 168 -24.95 7.07 -6.99
C GLU A 168 -25.48 7.94 -5.85
N LEU A 169 -26.07 7.34 -4.81
CA LEU A 169 -26.54 8.05 -3.63
C LEU A 169 -25.43 8.82 -2.92
N CYS A 170 -24.22 8.26 -2.88
CA CYS A 170 -23.07 8.90 -2.23
C CYS A 170 -22.32 9.87 -3.16
N ASN A 171 -22.64 9.90 -4.46
CA ASN A 171 -21.80 10.51 -5.48
C ASN A 171 -20.32 10.05 -5.36
N GLU A 172 -20.15 8.75 -5.18
CA GLU A 172 -18.86 8.08 -5.01
C GLU A 172 -18.63 7.02 -6.10
N GLU A 173 -17.39 6.57 -6.22
CA GLU A 173 -16.99 5.49 -7.12
C GLU A 173 -16.20 4.41 -6.34
N PRO A 174 -16.05 3.19 -6.88
CA PRO A 174 -15.19 2.18 -6.27
C PRO A 174 -13.78 2.72 -6.01
N LEU A 175 -13.20 2.36 -4.87
CA LEU A 175 -11.84 2.77 -4.52
C LEU A 175 -10.84 2.21 -5.52
N SER A 176 -11.06 1.01 -6.06
CA SER A 176 -10.28 0.43 -7.16
C SER A 176 -10.18 1.35 -8.39
N SER A 177 -11.24 2.11 -8.69
CA SER A 177 -11.25 3.09 -9.78
C SER A 177 -10.37 4.30 -9.44
N LYS A 178 -10.43 4.79 -8.19
CA LYS A 178 -9.53 5.85 -7.68
C LYS A 178 -8.06 5.42 -7.70
N VAL A 179 -7.77 4.18 -7.28
CA VAL A 179 -6.42 3.60 -7.36
C VAL A 179 -5.92 3.61 -8.80
N THR A 180 -6.75 3.18 -9.75
CA THR A 180 -6.39 3.17 -11.17
C THR A 180 -6.04 4.56 -11.67
N LYS A 181 -6.84 5.58 -11.33
CA LYS A 181 -6.54 6.99 -11.67
C LYS A 181 -5.22 7.46 -11.08
N GLN A 182 -4.94 7.16 -9.81
CA GLN A 182 -3.68 7.54 -9.16
C GLN A 182 -2.46 6.85 -9.79
N ARG A 183 -2.59 5.57 -10.16
CA ARG A 183 -1.54 4.82 -10.87
C ARG A 183 -1.22 5.46 -12.22
N TRP A 184 -2.24 5.83 -13.00
CA TRP A 184 -2.05 6.54 -14.26
C TRP A 184 -1.42 7.92 -14.07
N SER A 185 -1.84 8.67 -13.05
CA SER A 185 -1.23 9.97 -12.73
C SER A 185 0.25 9.81 -12.39
N MET A 186 0.60 8.83 -11.55
CA MET A 186 1.97 8.54 -11.16
C MET A 186 2.82 8.11 -12.36
N LEU A 187 2.31 7.22 -13.20
CA LEU A 187 2.98 6.84 -14.46
C LEU A 187 3.25 8.08 -15.32
N GLY A 188 2.27 8.97 -15.47
CA GLY A 188 2.45 10.23 -16.18
C GLY A 188 3.57 11.09 -15.59
N HIS A 189 3.68 11.18 -14.26
CA HIS A 189 4.78 11.88 -13.61
C HIS A 189 6.13 11.24 -13.92
N VAL A 190 6.24 9.92 -13.80
CA VAL A 190 7.48 9.18 -14.11
C VAL A 190 7.90 9.39 -15.57
N LEU A 191 6.98 9.32 -16.52
CA LEU A 191 7.27 9.52 -17.94
C LEU A 191 7.81 10.93 -18.26
N ARG A 192 7.48 11.94 -17.45
CA ARG A 192 7.97 13.32 -17.60
C ARG A 192 9.27 13.59 -16.83
N MET A 193 9.73 12.67 -16.00
CA MET A 193 11.00 12.82 -15.27
C MET A 193 12.19 12.66 -16.22
N ASN A 194 13.34 13.18 -15.80
CA ASN A 194 14.61 12.94 -16.50
C ASN A 194 14.88 11.42 -16.57
N PRO A 195 15.33 10.88 -17.73
CA PRO A 195 15.68 9.48 -17.90
C PRO A 195 16.63 8.91 -16.83
N ASP A 196 17.51 9.75 -16.29
CA ASP A 196 18.47 9.34 -15.26
C ASP A 196 17.87 9.22 -13.86
N THR A 197 16.59 9.60 -13.66
CA THR A 197 15.95 9.43 -12.36
C THR A 197 15.74 7.95 -12.04
N PRO A 198 15.84 7.55 -10.75
CA PRO A 198 15.61 6.16 -10.35
C PRO A 198 14.26 5.59 -10.82
N ALA A 199 13.21 6.41 -10.83
CA ALA A 199 11.88 5.99 -11.26
C ALA A 199 11.79 5.71 -12.78
N GLN A 200 12.40 6.56 -13.62
CA GLN A 200 12.50 6.31 -15.06
C GLN A 200 13.33 5.06 -15.35
N ARG A 201 14.51 4.92 -14.73
CA ARG A 201 15.34 3.71 -14.91
C ARG A 201 14.62 2.44 -14.48
N ALA A 202 13.85 2.48 -13.39
CA ALA A 202 13.05 1.35 -12.94
C ALA A 202 11.93 1.01 -13.95
N LEU A 203 11.27 2.01 -14.52
CA LEU A 203 10.28 1.82 -15.58
C LEU A 203 10.91 1.23 -16.84
N ASP A 204 12.03 1.78 -17.29
CA ASP A 204 12.78 1.28 -18.44
C ASP A 204 13.22 -0.17 -18.22
N PHE A 205 13.78 -0.50 -17.07
CA PHE A 205 14.11 -1.87 -16.70
C PHE A 205 12.88 -2.79 -16.70
N ALA A 206 11.73 -2.35 -16.20
CA ALA A 206 10.51 -3.14 -16.22
C ALA A 206 10.02 -3.41 -17.66
N VAL A 207 10.13 -2.42 -18.56
CA VAL A 207 9.68 -2.53 -19.95
C VAL A 207 10.66 -3.36 -20.79
N THR A 208 11.96 -3.12 -20.67
CA THR A 208 13.01 -3.82 -21.42
C THR A 208 13.24 -5.23 -20.86
N GLY A 209 13.32 -5.38 -19.53
CA GLY A 209 13.50 -6.65 -18.86
C GLY A 209 12.33 -7.60 -19.05
N SER A 210 11.09 -7.10 -19.14
CA SER A 210 9.92 -7.93 -19.42
C SER A 210 9.91 -8.56 -20.81
N GLN A 211 10.72 -8.06 -21.77
CA GLN A 211 10.89 -8.72 -23.07
C GLN A 211 11.63 -10.06 -22.96
N ALA A 212 12.47 -10.23 -21.94
CA ALA A 212 13.18 -11.47 -21.67
C ALA A 212 12.32 -12.51 -20.91
N TYR A 213 11.24 -12.09 -20.26
CA TYR A 213 10.37 -12.97 -19.48
C TYR A 213 9.12 -13.35 -20.28
N LYS A 214 8.86 -14.66 -20.43
CA LYS A 214 7.59 -15.13 -21.02
C LYS A 214 6.41 -14.52 -20.25
N PRO A 215 5.41 -13.94 -20.94
CA PRO A 215 4.23 -13.38 -20.29
C PRO A 215 3.56 -14.48 -19.45
N ARG A 216 3.43 -14.23 -18.14
CA ARG A 216 2.65 -15.10 -17.26
C ARG A 216 1.19 -14.98 -17.69
N ARG A 217 0.68 -15.99 -18.40
CA ARG A 217 -0.75 -16.15 -18.65
C ARG A 217 -1.43 -16.26 -17.29
N GLY A 218 -2.15 -15.22 -16.89
CA GLY A 218 -3.02 -15.28 -15.71
C GLY A 218 -4.01 -16.44 -15.89
N ARG A 219 -4.32 -17.15 -14.80
CA ARG A 219 -5.51 -18.01 -14.78
C ARG A 219 -6.72 -17.10 -14.94
N HIS A 220 -7.36 -17.16 -16.10
CA HIS A 220 -8.69 -16.59 -16.34
C HIS A 220 -9.73 -17.34 -15.51
#